data_AF-A0A0C9SM32-F1
#
_entry.id   AF-A0A0C9SM32-F1
#
_cell.length_a   1.000
_cell.length_b   1.000
_cell.length_c   1.000
_cell.angle_alpha   90.00
_cell.angle_beta   90.00
_cell.angle_gamma   90.00
#
_symmetry.space_group_name_H-M   'P 1'
#
loop_
_entity.id
_entity.type
_entity.pdbx_description
1 polymer ?
#
loop_
_entity_poly.entity_id
_entity_poly.type
_entity_poly.pdbx_seq_one_letter_code
_entity_poly.pdbx_strand_id
1 'polypeptide(L)'
;MHDFSLRRAICLFVLFTGLLETSLAAVLAIDYGSDWIKASLMKPGLPFDVLLNKDSKRKIQSSVAWKRDDRLFGTDAANLYLPGLAFSVGLIHIS
;
A
#
# COMPACT_ATOMS: atom_id res chain seq x y z
N MET A 1 19.99 -48.97 6.60
CA MET A 1 19.70 -48.14 5.41
C MET A 1 18.31 -47.50 5.46
N HIS A 2 17.32 -48.09 6.15
CA HIS A 2 15.96 -47.54 6.24
C HIS A 2 15.81 -46.27 7.10
N ASP A 3 16.55 -46.16 8.21
CA ASP A 3 16.45 -44.98 9.12
C ASP A 3 16.93 -43.67 8.50
N PHE A 4 17.92 -43.75 7.61
CA PHE A 4 18.45 -42.58 6.90
C PHE A 4 17.46 -42.07 5.84
N SER A 5 16.74 -42.99 5.20
CA SER A 5 15.67 -42.65 4.24
C SER A 5 14.46 -42.03 4.95
N LEU A 6 14.10 -42.53 6.14
CA LEU A 6 12.97 -42.02 6.92
C LEU A 6 13.22 -40.60 7.43
N ARG A 7 14.42 -40.32 7.97
CA ARG A 7 14.79 -38.97 8.44
C ARG A 7 14.72 -37.95 7.31
N ARG A 8 15.22 -38.31 6.12
CA ARG A 8 15.15 -37.45 4.92
C ARG A 8 13.71 -37.19 4.49
N ALA A 9 12.86 -38.22 4.48
CA ALA A 9 11.44 -38.07 4.16
C ALA A 9 10.73 -37.14 5.15
N ILE A 10 11.01 -37.27 6.46
CA ILE A 10 10.45 -36.40 7.49
C ILE A 10 10.92 -34.95 7.31
N CYS A 11 12.23 -34.72 7.07
CA CYS A 11 12.75 -33.37 6.82
C CYS A 11 12.10 -32.72 5.60
N LEU A 12 11.95 -33.46 4.49
CA LEU A 12 11.29 -32.96 3.28
C LEU A 12 9.81 -32.67 3.51
N PHE A 13 9.11 -33.50 4.29
CA PHE A 13 7.71 -33.26 4.65
C PHE A 13 7.55 -32.00 5.50
N VAL A 14 8.39 -31.81 6.52
CA VAL A 14 8.36 -30.60 7.36
C VAL A 14 8.66 -29.35 6.54
N LEU A 15 9.67 -29.39 5.67
CA LEU A 15 9.99 -28.28 4.76
C LEU A 15 8.82 -27.98 3.82
N PHE A 16 8.18 -29.01 3.26
CA PHE A 16 7.03 -28.84 2.38
C PHE A 16 5.83 -28.20 3.09
N THR A 17 5.54 -28.59 4.34
CA THR A 17 4.46 -27.97 5.12
C THR A 17 4.71 -26.50 5.43
N GLY A 18 5.97 -26.09 5.65
CA GLY A 18 6.33 -24.69 5.86
C GLY A 18 6.17 -23.80 4.62
N LEU A 19 6.12 -24.39 3.42
CA LEU A 19 5.85 -23.65 2.18
C LEU A 19 4.35 -23.41 1.93
N LEU A 20 3.48 -24.05 2.70
CA LEU A 20 2.02 -23.99 2.55
C LEU A 20 1.35 -22.98 3.49
N GLU A 21 2.09 -21.97 3.97
CA GLU A 21 1.51 -20.91 4.79
C GLU A 21 0.50 -20.08 3.97
N THR A 22 -0.79 -20.31 4.22
CA THR A 22 -1.86 -19.49 3.67
C THR A 22 -2.19 -18.38 4.65
N SER A 23 -2.03 -17.13 4.25
CA SER A 23 -2.43 -15.97 5.05
C SER A 23 -3.83 -15.50 4.64
N LEU A 24 -4.75 -15.36 5.60
CA LEU A 24 -6.05 -14.71 5.40
C LEU A 24 -5.99 -13.19 5.59
N ALA A 25 -4.82 -12.59 5.37
CA ALA A 25 -4.60 -11.17 5.53
C ALA A 25 -5.40 -10.34 4.52
N ALA A 26 -5.68 -9.10 4.90
CA ALA A 26 -6.17 -8.10 3.96
C ALA A 26 -4.98 -7.53 3.17
N VAL A 27 -5.19 -7.29 1.88
CA VAL A 27 -4.24 -6.68 0.96
C VAL A 27 -4.71 -5.26 0.65
N LEU A 28 -3.84 -4.29 0.89
CA LEU A 28 -4.02 -2.90 0.50
C LEU A 28 -3.26 -2.65 -0.81
N ALA A 29 -3.97 -2.28 -1.87
CA ALA A 29 -3.38 -1.82 -3.12
C ALA A 29 -3.41 -0.30 -3.19
N ILE A 30 -2.32 0.31 -3.65
CA ILE A 30 -2.16 1.77 -3.77
C ILE A 30 -1.68 2.10 -5.19
N ASP A 31 -2.41 2.96 -5.87
CA ASP A 31 -2.09 3.54 -7.18
C ASP A 31 -1.56 4.97 -6.96
N TYR A 32 -0.28 5.20 -7.28
CA TYR A 32 0.40 6.49 -7.16
C TYR A 32 0.41 7.27 -8.49
N GLY A 33 -0.76 7.59 -9.03
CA GLY A 33 -0.86 8.41 -10.23
C GLY A 33 -0.32 9.84 -10.03
N SER A 34 0.03 10.54 -11.12
CA SER A 34 0.56 11.92 -11.06
C SER A 34 -0.45 12.94 -10.54
N ASP A 35 -1.73 12.75 -10.85
CA ASP A 35 -2.79 13.68 -10.47
C ASP A 35 -3.63 13.14 -9.30
N TRP A 36 -3.74 11.81 -9.21
CA TRP A 36 -4.60 11.14 -8.24
C TRP A 36 -3.95 9.89 -7.64
N ILE A 37 -4.02 9.79 -6.32
CA ILE A 37 -3.81 8.56 -5.56
C ILE A 37 -5.15 7.85 -5.40
N LYS A 38 -5.15 6.52 -5.56
CA LYS A 38 -6.26 5.64 -5.21
C LYS A 38 -5.78 4.52 -4.31
N ALA A 39 -6.66 4.03 -3.45
CA ALA A 39 -6.40 2.86 -2.63
C ALA A 39 -7.59 1.90 -2.68
N SER A 40 -7.30 0.60 -2.58
CA SER A 40 -8.32 -0.43 -2.51
C SER A 40 -7.95 -1.54 -1.54
N LEU A 41 -8.96 -2.15 -0.94
CA LEU A 41 -8.82 -3.21 0.03
C LEU A 41 -9.41 -4.50 -0.51
N MET A 42 -8.66 -5.59 -0.38
CA MET A 42 -9.11 -6.94 -0.66
C MET A 42 -8.89 -7.78 0.58
N LYS A 43 -9.89 -8.57 0.98
CA LYS A 43 -9.76 -9.51 2.09
C LYS A 43 -10.58 -10.77 1.80
N PRO A 44 -10.12 -11.97 2.18
CA PRO A 44 -10.93 -13.18 2.07
C PRO A 44 -12.31 -13.01 2.70
N GLY A 45 -13.35 -13.38 1.95
CA GLY A 45 -14.75 -13.30 2.39
C GLY A 45 -15.41 -11.92 2.23
N LEU A 46 -14.69 -10.88 1.82
CA LEU A 46 -15.26 -9.58 1.48
C LEU A 46 -15.02 -9.24 0.00
N PRO A 47 -15.95 -8.54 -0.66
CA PRO A 47 -15.72 -8.05 -2.01
C PRO A 47 -14.59 -7.02 -2.01
N PHE A 48 -13.96 -6.87 -3.18
CA PHE A 48 -13.06 -5.76 -3.47
C PHE A 48 -13.76 -4.42 -3.21
N ASP A 49 -13.08 -3.50 -2.52
CA ASP A 49 -13.58 -2.15 -2.29
C ASP A 49 -12.52 -1.09 -2.58
N VAL A 50 -12.96 0.00 -3.21
CA VAL A 50 -12.13 1.19 -3.45
C VAL A 50 -12.41 2.19 -2.34
N LEU A 51 -11.37 2.47 -1.56
CA LEU A 51 -11.45 3.22 -0.33
C LEU A 51 -11.86 4.67 -0.58
N LEU A 52 -12.62 5.22 0.37
CA LEU A 52 -13.01 6.62 0.40
C LEU A 52 -12.04 7.42 1.27
N ASN A 53 -11.81 8.68 0.89
CA ASN A 53 -11.14 9.66 1.72
C ASN A 53 -12.12 10.31 2.73
N LYS A 54 -11.63 11.25 3.54
CA LYS A 54 -12.43 12.02 4.51
C LYS A 54 -13.62 12.79 3.91
N ASP A 55 -13.56 13.07 2.61
CA ASP A 55 -14.59 13.80 1.86
C ASP A 55 -15.52 12.84 1.08
N SER A 56 -15.49 11.53 1.39
CA SER A 56 -16.26 10.48 0.71
C SER A 56 -15.97 10.35 -0.79
N LYS A 57 -14.73 10.62 -1.21
CA LYS A 57 -14.26 10.49 -2.59
C LYS A 57 -13.26 9.34 -2.73
N ARG A 58 -13.28 8.64 -3.87
CA ARG A 58 -12.34 7.54 -4.23
C ARG A 58 -11.03 7.99 -4.89
N LYS A 59 -10.87 9.30 -5.11
CA LYS A 59 -9.65 9.89 -5.68
C LYS A 59 -9.10 10.92 -4.70
N ILE A 60 -7.85 10.75 -4.31
CA ILE A 60 -7.11 11.68 -3.46
C ILE A 60 -6.16 12.45 -4.37
N GLN A 61 -6.10 13.77 -4.27
CA GLN A 61 -5.13 14.54 -5.05
C GLN A 61 -3.69 14.08 -4.75
N SER A 62 -2.90 13.86 -5.79
CA SER A 62 -1.48 13.50 -5.66
C SER A 62 -0.63 14.72 -5.32
N SER A 63 -0.91 15.36 -4.20
CA SER A 63 -0.28 16.61 -3.79
C SER A 63 0.22 16.50 -2.35
N VAL A 64 1.42 17.02 -2.13
CA VAL A 64 2.03 17.21 -0.80
C VAL A 64 2.45 18.66 -0.67
N ALA A 65 2.20 19.26 0.48
CA ALA A 65 2.62 20.62 0.78
C ALA A 65 3.14 20.74 2.20
N TRP A 66 3.97 21.75 2.45
CA TRP A 66 4.49 22.05 3.79
C TRP A 66 3.93 23.36 4.29
N LYS A 67 3.48 23.39 5.55
CA LYS A 67 3.03 24.59 6.25
C LYS A 67 3.72 24.64 7.60
N ARG A 68 4.80 25.42 7.67
CA ARG A 68 5.73 25.41 8.82
C ARG A 68 6.28 23.98 9.02
N ASP A 69 6.03 23.38 10.18
CA ASP A 69 6.48 22.03 10.53
C ASP A 69 5.48 20.93 10.12
N ASP A 70 4.31 21.31 9.59
CA ASP A 70 3.26 20.37 9.19
C ASP A 70 3.37 19.99 7.71
N ARG A 71 3.18 18.68 7.43
CA ARG A 71 2.96 18.16 6.08
C ARG A 71 1.47 18.00 5.83
N LEU A 72 1.01 18.58 4.72
CA LEU A 72 -0.34 18.46 4.20
C LEU A 72 -0.36 17.47 3.04
N PHE A 73 -1.49 16.82 2.82
CA PHE A 73 -1.70 15.83 1.75
C PHE A 73 -3.03 16.05 1.06
N GLY A 74 -3.16 15.56 -0.18
CA GLY A 74 -4.44 15.51 -0.87
C GLY A 74 -5.00 16.89 -1.16
N THR A 75 -6.30 17.05 -0.97
CA THR A 75 -7.02 18.31 -1.22
C THR A 75 -6.47 19.46 -0.37
N ASP A 76 -6.06 19.19 0.87
CA ASP A 76 -5.58 20.22 1.79
C ASP A 76 -4.21 20.77 1.33
N ALA A 77 -3.36 19.90 0.78
CA ALA A 77 -2.12 20.31 0.11
C ALA A 77 -2.38 21.06 -1.20
N ALA A 78 -3.30 20.57 -2.03
CA ALA A 78 -3.65 21.21 -3.29
C ALA A 78 -4.26 22.61 -3.10
N ASN A 79 -5.01 22.81 -2.02
CA ASN A 79 -5.62 24.10 -1.69
C ASN A 79 -4.64 25.10 -1.06
N LEU A 80 -3.47 24.64 -0.59
CA LEU A 80 -2.40 25.53 -0.18
C LEU A 80 -1.73 26.11 -1.44
N TYR A 81 -2.45 26.97 -2.15
CA TYR A 81 -1.99 27.64 -3.37
C TYR A 81 -1.01 28.75 -3.00
N LEU A 82 0.21 28.34 -2.66
CA LEU A 82 1.36 29.22 -2.58
C LEU A 82 2.34 28.75 -3.67
N PRO A 83 2.68 29.61 -4.65
CA PRO A 83 3.65 29.25 -5.67
C PRO A 83 4.96 28.84 -5.01
N GLY A 84 5.32 27.56 -5.14
CA GLY A 84 6.54 26.96 -4.59
C GLY A 84 6.40 26.07 -3.34
N LEU A 85 5.20 25.93 -2.75
CA LEU A 85 5.00 25.11 -1.53
C LEU A 85 4.16 23.85 -1.71
N ALA A 86 3.48 23.69 -2.85
CA ALA A 86 2.72 22.50 -3.21
C ALA A 86 3.38 21.79 -4.40
N PHE A 87 3.72 20.52 -4.22
CA PHE A 87 4.32 19.68 -5.26
C PHE A 87 3.38 18.52 -5.58
N SER A 88 3.19 18.24 -6.87
CA SER A 88 2.59 16.98 -7.30
C SER A 88 3.63 15.86 -7.07
N VAL A 89 3.17 14.69 -6.61
CA VAL A 89 4.03 13.54 -6.28
C VAL A 89 4.87 13.04 -7.48
N GLY A 90 4.62 13.53 -8.70
CA GLY A 90 5.47 13.31 -9.88
C GLY A 90 6.64 14.29 -10.08
N LEU A 91 6.73 15.36 -9.28
CA LEU A 91 7.76 16.41 -9.42
C LEU A 91 8.36 16.76 -8.05
N ILE A 92 9.01 15.79 -7.42
CA ILE A 92 9.89 16.08 -6.28
C ILE A 92 11.20 16.63 -6.86
N HIS A 93 11.24 17.91 -7.18
CA HIS A 93 12.52 18.61 -7.37
C HIS A 93 13.06 18.91 -5.97
N ILE A 94 13.93 18.04 -5.48
CA ILE A 94 14.74 18.29 -4.28
C ILE A 94 15.81 19.31 -4.70
N SER A 95 15.64 20.59 -4.36
CA SER A 95 16.72 21.58 -4.33
C SER A 95 17.26 21.69 -2.91
#